data_AF-A0A957XXZ9-F1
#
_entry.id   AF-A0A957XXZ9-F1
#
_cell.length_a   1.000
_cell.length_b   1.000
_cell.length_c   1.000
_cell.angle_alpha   90.00
_cell.angle_beta   90.00
_cell.angle_gamma   90.00
#
_symmetry.space_group_name_H-M   'P 1'
#
loop_
_entity.id
_entity.type
_entity.pdbx_description
1 polymer ?
#
loop_
_entity_poly.entity_id
_entity_poly.type
_entity_poly.pdbx_seq_one_letter_code
_entity_poly.pdbx_strand_id
1 'polypeptide(L)'
;MSAVAYRETLWSGLFPGNQLTMQSLQIAVEKVESSFDLAEAQRKRTLYRLDGGSGTDENLRWLLNRGYQVLATGYFGKRANALAKRVQRWDTYDERSCLGRVTPSLSFGRPIDVLVKKRLTNGAWKYSYYVTTCVFPSKRTFIER
;
A
#
# COMPACT_ATOMS: atom_id res chain seq x y z
N MET A 1 -6.17 -25.59 15.42
CA MET A 1 -5.54 -24.35 15.93
C MET A 1 -6.25 -23.21 15.24
N SER A 2 -7.07 -22.44 15.97
CA SER A 2 -8.08 -21.56 15.39
C SER A 2 -7.42 -20.42 14.61
N ALA A 3 -7.57 -20.45 13.28
CA ALA A 3 -7.41 -19.28 12.45
C ALA A 3 -8.49 -18.29 12.88
N VAL A 4 -8.06 -17.18 13.45
CA VAL A 4 -8.87 -16.06 13.98
C VAL A 4 -10.16 -15.87 13.17
N ALA A 5 -11.32 -15.89 13.83
CA ALA A 5 -12.59 -15.67 13.16
C ALA A 5 -12.57 -14.31 12.45
N TYR A 6 -12.91 -14.31 11.17
CA TYR A 6 -12.86 -13.16 10.25
C TYR A 6 -13.81 -12.05 10.75
N ARG A 7 -13.34 -11.21 11.70
CA ARG A 7 -13.95 -9.98 12.28
C ARG A 7 -13.33 -9.52 13.60
N GLU A 8 -12.39 -10.25 14.21
CA GLU A 8 -11.78 -9.77 15.46
C GLU A 8 -10.83 -8.59 15.22
N THR A 9 -11.12 -7.49 15.93
CA THR A 9 -10.22 -6.34 16.01
C THR A 9 -9.08 -6.67 16.95
N LEU A 10 -7.89 -6.88 16.38
CA LEU A 10 -6.67 -7.14 17.13
C LEU A 10 -6.22 -5.93 17.96
N TRP A 11 -6.46 -4.72 17.45
CA TRP A 11 -6.15 -3.47 18.15
C TRP A 11 -7.03 -2.33 17.62
N SER A 12 -7.47 -1.45 18.52
CA SER A 12 -8.19 -0.22 18.19
C SER A 12 -7.66 0.95 19.01
N GLY A 13 -7.49 2.10 18.38
CA GLY A 13 -7.16 3.35 19.05
C GLY A 13 -7.96 4.51 18.46
N LEU A 14 -8.36 5.45 19.32
CA LEU A 14 -9.07 6.66 18.91
C LEU A 14 -8.07 7.81 18.77
N PHE A 15 -8.15 8.53 17.66
CA PHE A 15 -7.34 9.72 17.38
C PHE A 15 -8.26 10.96 17.32
N PRO A 16 -7.73 12.16 17.56
CA PRO A 16 -8.48 13.40 17.37
C PRO A 16 -9.14 13.49 15.98
N GLY A 17 -10.38 13.96 15.92
CA GLY A 17 -11.15 14.01 14.66
C GLY A 17 -10.60 14.97 13.61
N ASN A 18 -9.68 15.86 13.99
CA ASN A 18 -8.97 16.78 13.09
C ASN A 18 -7.59 16.25 12.65
N GLN A 19 -7.24 15.00 12.98
CA GLN A 19 -5.98 14.38 12.61
C GLN A 19 -6.14 13.51 11.36
N LEU A 20 -5.23 13.67 10.40
CA LEU A 20 -5.23 12.87 9.18
C LEU A 20 -4.60 11.49 9.41
N THR A 21 -5.06 10.46 8.69
CA THR A 21 -4.55 9.08 8.85
C THR A 21 -3.03 8.98 8.67
N MET A 22 -2.43 9.79 7.81
CA MET A 22 -0.97 9.82 7.63
C MET A 22 -0.21 10.21 8.91
N GLN A 23 -0.81 11.05 9.75
CA GLN A 23 -0.22 11.52 11.01
C GLN A 23 -0.38 10.47 12.12
N SER A 24 -1.41 9.64 12.04
CA SER A 24 -1.72 8.62 13.06
C SER A 24 -1.04 7.28 12.81
N LEU A 25 -0.61 6.99 11.57
CA LEU A 25 -0.16 5.64 11.18
C LEU A 25 0.98 5.12 12.06
N GLN A 26 2.05 5.88 12.22
CA GLN A 26 3.23 5.42 12.96
C GLN A 26 2.88 5.12 14.42
N ILE A 27 2.09 6.00 15.05
CA ILE A 27 1.58 5.82 16.42
C ILE A 27 0.76 4.53 16.52
N ALA A 28 -0.17 4.31 15.58
CA ALA A 28 -0.98 3.09 15.55
C ALA A 28 -0.12 1.83 15.39
N VAL A 29 0.87 1.86 14.51
CA VAL A 29 1.78 0.72 14.28
C VAL A 29 2.61 0.41 15.51
N GLU A 30 3.15 1.43 16.19
CA GLU A 30 3.92 1.23 17.43
C GLU A 30 3.05 0.64 18.55
N LYS A 31 1.79 1.08 18.66
CA LYS A 31 0.84 0.50 19.62
C LYS A 31 0.48 -0.94 19.30
N VAL A 32 0.31 -1.29 18.02
CA VAL A 32 0.13 -2.69 17.59
C VAL A 32 1.39 -3.49 17.92
N GLU A 33 2.57 -2.99 17.57
CA GLU A 33 3.85 -3.65 17.84
C GLU A 33 4.04 -3.96 19.32
N SER A 34 3.72 -3.00 20.20
CA SER A 34 3.75 -3.19 21.65
C SER A 34 2.64 -4.08 22.20
N SER A 35 1.43 -4.07 21.62
CA SER A 35 0.31 -4.88 22.14
C SER A 35 0.49 -6.37 21.84
N PHE A 36 1.28 -6.69 20.81
CA PHE A 36 1.52 -8.06 20.35
C PHE A 36 2.96 -8.54 20.56
N ASP A 37 3.80 -7.73 21.23
CA ASP A 37 5.24 -7.96 21.41
C ASP A 37 5.92 -8.44 20.10
N LEU A 38 5.66 -7.71 19.00
CA LEU A 38 6.14 -8.12 17.68
C LEU A 38 7.66 -7.94 17.57
N ALA A 39 8.40 -9.04 17.70
CA ALA A 39 9.82 -9.10 17.44
C ALA A 39 10.13 -8.87 15.95
N GLU A 40 11.38 -8.51 15.65
CA GLU A 40 11.82 -8.22 14.28
C GLU A 40 11.51 -9.34 13.28
N ALA A 41 11.66 -10.61 13.67
CA ALA A 41 11.35 -11.75 12.83
C ALA A 41 9.85 -11.82 12.46
N GLN A 42 8.96 -11.45 13.38
CA GLN A 42 7.52 -11.37 13.13
C GLN A 42 7.20 -10.18 12.22
N ARG A 43 7.79 -9.01 12.46
CA ARG A 43 7.60 -7.80 11.62
C ARG A 43 7.92 -8.07 10.15
N LYS A 44 8.99 -8.81 9.86
CA LYS A 44 9.37 -9.25 8.50
C LYS A 44 8.31 -10.06 7.77
N ARG A 45 7.41 -10.71 8.51
CA ARG A 45 6.31 -11.53 8.00
C ARG A 45 4.94 -10.84 8.09
N THR A 46 4.88 -9.62 8.62
CA THR A 46 3.66 -8.82 8.76
C THR A 46 3.53 -7.85 7.60
N LEU A 47 2.34 -7.85 6.97
CA LEU A 47 1.99 -6.99 5.84
C LEU A 47 1.03 -5.89 6.29
N TYR A 48 1.42 -4.64 6.06
CA TYR A 48 0.49 -3.51 6.17
C TYR A 48 -0.20 -3.24 4.82
N ARG A 49 -1.53 -3.35 4.83
CA ARG A 49 -2.40 -2.92 3.73
C ARG A 49 -2.93 -1.53 4.01
N LEU A 50 -2.60 -0.57 3.16
CA LEU A 50 -2.88 0.85 3.40
C LEU A 50 -3.65 1.46 2.24
N ASP A 51 -4.60 2.32 2.59
CA ASP A 51 -5.25 3.20 1.62
C ASP A 51 -4.36 4.42 1.29
N GLY A 52 -4.87 5.27 0.39
CA GLY A 52 -4.15 6.47 -0.04
C GLY A 52 -3.83 7.42 1.10
N GLY A 53 -4.68 7.48 2.14
CA GLY A 53 -4.54 8.40 3.27
C GLY A 53 -3.31 8.12 4.14
N SER A 54 -2.80 6.89 4.14
CA SER A 54 -1.58 6.50 4.87
C SER A 54 -0.38 6.22 3.96
N GLY A 55 -0.56 6.10 2.64
CA GLY A 55 0.48 5.75 1.67
C GLY A 55 1.42 6.89 1.25
N THR A 56 1.89 7.70 2.21
CA THR A 56 2.93 8.71 1.97
C THR A 56 4.32 8.06 1.91
N ASP A 57 5.27 8.68 1.22
CA ASP A 57 6.63 8.12 1.12
C ASP A 57 7.31 7.97 2.49
N GLU A 58 7.06 8.92 3.39
CA GLU A 58 7.55 8.91 4.76
C GLU A 58 7.07 7.67 5.50
N ASN A 59 5.76 7.44 5.51
CA ASN A 59 5.16 6.29 6.17
C ASN A 59 5.60 4.95 5.57
N LEU A 60 5.70 4.88 4.24
CA LEU A 60 6.17 3.67 3.57
C LEU A 60 7.63 3.38 3.90
N ARG A 61 8.52 4.39 3.86
CA ARG A 61 9.93 4.20 4.28
C ARG A 61 10.04 3.80 5.74
N TRP A 62 9.27 4.44 6.62
CA TRP A 62 9.28 4.13 8.04
C TRP A 62 8.89 2.68 8.30
N LEU A 63 7.81 2.18 7.68
CA LEU A 63 7.41 0.78 7.78
C LEU A 63 8.48 -0.18 7.24
N LEU A 64 9.05 0.12 6.07
CA LEU A 64 10.05 -0.72 5.43
C LEU A 64 11.36 -0.79 6.24
N ASN A 65 11.79 0.32 6.84
CA ASN A 65 12.96 0.39 7.72
C ASN A 65 12.78 -0.45 9.00
N ARG A 66 11.55 -0.61 9.48
CA ARG A 66 11.21 -1.48 10.61
C ARG A 66 11.09 -2.97 10.22
N GLY A 67 11.30 -3.29 8.94
CA GLY A 67 11.28 -4.65 8.42
C GLY A 67 9.90 -5.11 7.92
N TYR A 68 8.85 -4.30 8.01
CA TYR A 68 7.52 -4.70 7.56
C TYR A 68 7.43 -4.89 6.05
N GLN A 69 6.41 -5.65 5.62
CA GLN A 69 5.96 -5.71 4.23
C GLN A 69 4.85 -4.67 4.02
N VAL A 70 4.73 -4.15 2.79
CA VAL A 70 3.68 -3.17 2.46
C VAL A 70 2.90 -3.54 1.21
N LEU A 71 1.62 -3.17 1.22
CA LEU A 71 0.73 -3.11 0.07
C LEU A 71 -0.10 -1.84 0.22
N ALA A 72 0.32 -0.76 -0.41
CA ALA A 72 -0.24 0.56 -0.17
C ALA A 72 -0.70 1.24 -1.45
N THR A 73 -1.83 1.93 -1.39
CA THR A 73 -2.18 2.93 -2.41
C THR A 73 -1.37 4.19 -2.14
N GLY A 74 -0.67 4.72 -3.13
CA GLY A 74 0.14 5.92 -2.94
C GLY A 74 -0.70 7.20 -2.82
N TYR A 75 -0.25 8.12 -1.96
CA TYR A 75 -1.01 9.33 -1.60
C TYR A 75 -1.14 10.37 -2.75
N PHE A 76 -0.05 10.61 -3.49
CA PHE A 76 0.00 11.75 -4.43
C PHE A 76 -0.59 11.46 -5.83
N GLY A 77 -1.77 12.00 -6.13
CA GLY A 77 -2.40 11.88 -7.45
C GLY A 77 -1.58 12.44 -8.63
N LYS A 78 -0.83 13.53 -8.43
CA LYS A 78 0.09 14.06 -9.46
C LYS A 78 1.16 13.03 -9.84
N ARG A 79 1.67 12.28 -8.85
CA ARG A 79 2.63 11.20 -9.08
C ARG A 79 1.99 10.03 -9.83
N ALA A 80 0.74 9.67 -9.52
CA ALA A 80 0.02 8.65 -10.26
C ALA A 80 -0.03 8.97 -11.77
N ASN A 81 -0.32 10.23 -12.11
CA ASN A 81 -0.32 10.70 -13.50
C ASN A 81 1.09 10.64 -14.14
N ALA A 82 2.12 11.06 -13.42
CA ALA A 82 3.50 10.98 -13.92
C ALA A 82 3.96 9.53 -14.15
N LEU A 83 3.61 8.62 -13.24
CA LEU A 83 3.91 7.20 -13.37
C LEU A 83 3.12 6.55 -14.51
N ALA A 84 1.86 6.93 -14.73
CA ALA A 84 1.06 6.42 -15.84
C ALA A 84 1.71 6.68 -17.21
N LYS A 85 2.38 7.84 -17.39
CA LYS A 85 3.13 8.17 -18.60
C LYS A 85 4.36 7.27 -18.83
N ARG A 86 4.86 6.62 -17.78
CA ARG A 86 6.03 5.72 -17.81
C ARG A 86 5.65 4.25 -17.99
N VAL A 87 4.36 3.92 -18.00
CA VAL A 87 3.89 2.55 -18.22
C VAL A 87 4.13 2.17 -19.68
N GLN A 88 4.98 1.18 -19.92
CA GLN A 88 5.25 0.65 -21.26
C GLN A 88 4.18 -0.33 -21.73
N ARG A 89 3.59 -1.10 -20.80
CA ARG A 89 2.57 -2.11 -21.11
C ARG A 89 1.41 -2.06 -20.11
N TRP A 90 0.22 -1.83 -20.65
CA TRP A 90 -1.05 -1.92 -19.95
C TRP A 90 -1.67 -3.29 -20.17
N ASP A 91 -2.07 -3.97 -19.10
CA ASP A 91 -2.87 -5.19 -19.16
C ASP A 91 -4.30 -4.86 -18.72
N THR A 92 -5.29 -5.30 -19.50
CA THR A 92 -6.71 -5.11 -19.15
C THR A 92 -7.02 -5.86 -17.85
N TYR A 93 -7.70 -5.18 -16.93
CA TYR A 93 -8.14 -5.78 -15.66
C TYR A 93 -9.66 -6.02 -15.68
N ASP A 94 -10.42 -5.00 -16.06
CA ASP A 94 -11.86 -5.06 -16.30
C ASP A 94 -12.23 -4.11 -17.46
N GLU A 95 -13.50 -4.04 -17.82
CA GLU A 95 -14.00 -3.20 -18.93
C GLU A 95 -13.64 -1.71 -18.80
N ARG A 96 -13.37 -1.25 -17.58
CA ARG A 96 -13.12 0.17 -17.26
C ARG A 96 -11.74 0.40 -16.69
N SER A 97 -10.89 -0.62 -16.59
CA SER A 97 -9.62 -0.52 -15.85
C SER A 97 -8.49 -1.31 -16.50
N CYS A 98 -7.30 -0.72 -16.51
CA CYS A 98 -6.05 -1.37 -16.93
C CYS A 98 -4.97 -1.22 -15.86
N LEU A 99 -4.02 -2.16 -15.86
CA LEU A 99 -2.88 -2.20 -14.93
C LEU A 99 -1.55 -2.12 -15.67
N GLY A 100 -0.73 -1.18 -15.24
CA GLY A 100 0.64 -0.98 -15.66
C GLY A 100 1.61 -1.35 -14.54
N ARG A 101 2.83 -1.75 -14.90
CA ARG A 101 3.96 -1.83 -13.97
C ARG A 101 4.99 -0.80 -14.39
N VAL A 102 5.65 -0.17 -13.43
CA VAL A 102 6.69 0.84 -13.68
C VAL A 102 7.85 0.67 -12.72
N THR A 103 9.04 1.03 -13.17
CA THR A 103 10.19 1.13 -12.27
C THR A 103 9.99 2.31 -11.31
N PRO A 104 10.11 2.10 -9.99
CA PRO A 104 9.99 3.17 -9.00
C PRO A 104 10.95 4.33 -9.34
N SER A 105 10.48 5.57 -9.24
CA SER A 105 11.36 6.75 -9.36
C SER A 105 12.10 7.07 -8.06
N LEU A 106 11.71 6.43 -6.95
CA LEU A 106 12.19 6.71 -5.60
C LEU A 106 12.76 5.43 -5.00
N SER A 107 13.93 5.55 -4.36
CA SER A 107 14.49 4.47 -3.56
C SER A 107 13.83 4.41 -2.18
N PHE A 108 13.46 3.20 -1.77
CA PHE A 108 12.92 2.88 -0.44
C PHE A 108 13.89 2.02 0.38
N GLY A 109 15.19 2.00 0.02
CA GLY A 109 16.23 1.24 0.71
C GLY A 109 16.17 -0.29 0.47
N ARG A 110 15.12 -0.78 -0.19
CA ARG A 110 14.97 -2.17 -0.61
C ARG A 110 14.12 -2.27 -1.89
N PRO A 111 14.17 -3.42 -2.60
CA PRO A 111 13.35 -3.63 -3.78
C PRO A 111 11.85 -3.53 -3.46
N ILE A 112 11.14 -2.78 -4.30
CA ILE A 112 9.68 -2.63 -4.29
C ILE A 112 9.15 -2.73 -5.72
N ASP A 113 7.92 -3.19 -5.86
CA ASP A 113 7.18 -3.13 -7.11
C ASP A 113 6.19 -1.96 -7.08
N VAL A 114 6.02 -1.31 -8.24
CA VAL A 114 5.07 -0.20 -8.40
C VAL A 114 4.12 -0.50 -9.54
N LEU A 115 2.85 -0.56 -9.20
CA LEU A 115 1.76 -0.81 -10.14
C LEU A 115 0.95 0.46 -10.30
N VAL A 116 0.55 0.77 -11.53
CA VAL A 116 -0.30 1.91 -11.85
C VAL A 116 -1.63 1.36 -12.33
N LYS A 117 -2.73 1.84 -11.75
CA LYS A 117 -4.08 1.55 -12.23
C LYS A 117 -4.62 2.76 -12.96
N LYS A 118 -5.04 2.52 -14.20
CA LYS A 118 -5.81 3.46 -15.02
C LYS A 118 -7.26 3.01 -14.95
N ARG A 119 -8.18 3.91 -14.57
CA ARG A 119 -9.62 3.61 -14.46
C ARG A 119 -10.45 4.70 -15.15
N LEU A 120 -11.46 4.30 -15.91
CA LEU A 120 -12.43 5.22 -16.52
C LEU A 120 -13.47 5.62 -15.47
N THR A 121 -13.63 6.91 -15.25
CA THR A 121 -14.59 7.46 -14.28
C THR A 121 -15.20 8.73 -14.87
N ASN A 122 -16.52 8.75 -15.03
CA ASN A 122 -17.28 9.87 -15.61
C ASN A 122 -16.68 10.34 -16.96
N GLY A 123 -16.35 9.40 -17.84
CA GLY A 123 -15.76 9.69 -19.16
C GLY A 123 -14.28 10.11 -19.14
N ALA A 124 -13.67 10.30 -17.97
CA ALA A 124 -12.27 10.68 -17.84
C ALA A 124 -11.42 9.56 -17.24
N TRP A 125 -10.17 9.45 -17.71
CA TRP A 125 -9.21 8.53 -17.10
C TRP A 125 -8.66 9.09 -15.79
N LYS A 126 -8.79 8.32 -14.72
CA LYS A 126 -8.17 8.56 -13.42
C LYS A 126 -7.05 7.55 -13.20
N TYR A 127 -6.02 8.00 -12.50
CA TYR A 127 -4.83 7.19 -12.23
C TYR A 127 -4.61 7.07 -10.73
N SER A 128 -4.37 5.85 -10.28
CA SER A 128 -3.82 5.56 -8.96
C SER A 128 -2.56 4.71 -9.13
N TYR A 129 -1.74 4.65 -8.10
CA TYR A 129 -0.59 3.75 -8.09
C TYR A 129 -0.51 3.06 -6.73
N TYR A 130 0.15 1.91 -6.74
CA TYR A 130 0.34 1.07 -5.59
C TYR A 130 1.81 0.76 -5.44
N VAL A 131 2.24 0.67 -4.20
CA VAL A 131 3.60 0.30 -3.79
C VAL A 131 3.53 -0.99 -3.00
N THR A 132 4.37 -1.96 -3.36
CA THR A 132 4.39 -3.22 -2.64
C THR A 132 5.77 -3.84 -2.54
N THR A 133 5.99 -4.59 -1.46
CA THR A 133 7.13 -5.51 -1.34
C THR A 133 6.78 -6.95 -1.71
N CYS A 134 5.51 -7.25 -1.94
CA CYS A 134 5.06 -8.58 -2.29
C CYS A 134 5.32 -8.85 -3.78
N VAL A 135 5.75 -10.07 -4.10
CA VAL A 135 5.93 -10.54 -5.47
C VAL A 135 4.66 -11.28 -5.89
N PHE A 136 4.12 -10.94 -7.05
CA PHE A 136 2.90 -11.54 -7.57
C PHE A 136 3.13 -12.16 -8.94
N PRO A 137 2.48 -13.30 -9.24
CA PRO A 137 2.61 -13.96 -10.53
C PRO A 137 2.00 -13.13 -11.67
N SER A 138 1.06 -12.23 -11.38
CA SER A 138 0.45 -11.32 -12.36
C SER A 138 0.00 -10.00 -11.73
N LYS A 139 -0.20 -8.97 -12.56
CA LYS A 139 -0.77 -7.68 -12.13
C LYS A 139 -2.22 -7.83 -11.63
N ARG A 140 -2.97 -8.81 -12.14
CA ARG A 140 -4.36 -9.04 -11.73
C ARG A 140 -4.44 -9.59 -10.31
N THR A 141 -3.62 -10.59 -10.00
CA THR A 141 -3.51 -11.21 -8.66
C THR A 141 -3.15 -10.19 -7.57
N PHE A 142 -2.45 -9.11 -7.94
CA PHE A 142 -2.14 -8.00 -7.05
C PHE A 142 -3.39 -7.23 -6.56
N ILE A 143 -4.35 -6.97 -7.45
CA ILE A 143 -5.53 -6.14 -7.13
C ILE A 143 -6.62 -6.95 -6.42
N GLU A 144 -6.71 -8.26 -6.69
CA GLU A 144 -7.75 -9.13 -6.13
C GLU A 144 -7.52 -9.52 -4.65
N ARG A 145 -6.45 -9.06 -4.01
CA ARG A 145 -6.09 -9.31 -2.61
C ARG A 145 -6.45 -8.12 -1.72
#